data_AF-A0A921MZQ6-F1
#
_entry.id   AF-A0A921MZQ6-F1
#
_cell.length_a   1.000
_cell.length_b   1.000
_cell.length_c   1.000
_cell.angle_alpha   90.00
_cell.angle_beta   90.00
_cell.angle_gamma   90.00
#
_symmetry.space_group_name_H-M   'P 1'
#
loop_
_entity.id
_entity.type
_entity.pdbx_description
1 polymer ?
#
loop_
_entity_poly.entity_id
_entity_poly.type
_entity_poly.pdbx_seq_one_letter_code
_entity_poly.pdbx_strand_id
1 'polypeptide(L)'
;MEGSINSIETFGLVDGPGIRTVVFMNGCNLRCKYYHNPEMWCVQENNITVDELVKKIVRNKPYFKRNNGGVTFSGGEPLLQIDFLIKVCKKLKEENIHIAVDTSGNGLGKYDELFKYVDLILLDIKHVNKEDFRNLTGGNIDVSINFIDKLNKTSIPVWIRQ
;
A
#
# COMPACT_ATOMS: atom_id res chain seq x y z
N MET A 1 12.42 -13.47 -4.88
CA MET A 1 11.90 -12.72 -3.72
C MET A 1 10.41 -12.88 -3.75
N GLU A 2 9.84 -13.16 -2.60
CA GLU A 2 8.43 -13.48 -2.43
C GLU A 2 7.83 -12.51 -1.42
N GLY A 3 6.50 -12.42 -1.42
CA GLY A 3 5.72 -11.67 -0.47
C GLY A 3 4.54 -12.49 0.01
N SER A 4 3.87 -11.99 1.05
CA SER A 4 2.68 -12.60 1.62
C SER A 4 1.47 -11.74 1.29
N ILE A 5 0.56 -12.29 0.49
CA ILE A 5 -0.66 -11.61 0.02
C ILE A 5 -1.86 -12.39 0.52
N ASN A 6 -2.84 -11.68 1.08
CA ASN A 6 -4.12 -12.27 1.49
C ASN A 6 -4.98 -12.58 0.26
N SER A 7 -5.20 -11.56 -0.56
CA SER A 7 -6.11 -11.63 -1.70
C SER A 7 -5.76 -10.56 -2.74
N ILE A 8 -6.26 -10.78 -3.97
CA ILE A 8 -6.16 -9.82 -5.07
C ILE A 8 -7.58 -9.62 -5.61
N GLU A 9 -8.07 -8.40 -5.51
CA GLU A 9 -9.34 -8.00 -6.07
C GLU A 9 -9.13 -7.31 -7.41
N THR A 10 -9.88 -7.72 -8.42
CA THR A 10 -9.89 -7.07 -9.73
C THR A 10 -11.14 -6.21 -9.86
N PHE A 11 -11.03 -5.08 -10.56
CA PHE A 11 -12.11 -4.13 -10.78
C PHE A 11 -12.56 -3.35 -9.53
N GLY A 12 -11.65 -3.09 -8.59
CA GLY A 12 -11.89 -2.19 -7.48
C GLY A 12 -12.18 -0.77 -7.98
N LEU A 13 -13.16 -0.11 -7.37
CA LEU A 13 -13.67 1.22 -7.77
C LEU A 13 -13.53 2.29 -6.68
N VAL A 14 -13.15 1.90 -5.46
CA VAL A 14 -13.09 2.79 -4.29
C VAL A 14 -11.68 2.94 -3.70
N ASP A 15 -10.69 2.29 -4.31
CA ASP A 15 -9.31 2.17 -3.81
C ASP A 15 -8.33 3.07 -4.57
N GLY A 16 -8.81 4.22 -5.03
CA GLY A 16 -8.06 5.19 -5.84
C GLY A 16 -8.76 5.52 -7.16
N PRO A 17 -8.07 6.23 -8.09
CA PRO A 17 -8.68 6.64 -9.34
C PRO A 17 -8.91 5.46 -10.28
N GLY A 18 -10.06 5.48 -10.95
CA GLY A 18 -10.40 4.54 -12.01
C GLY A 18 -10.62 3.11 -11.55
N ILE A 19 -10.54 2.19 -12.50
CA ILE A 19 -10.64 0.75 -12.26
C ILE A 19 -9.28 0.22 -11.81
N ARG A 20 -9.25 -0.48 -10.67
CA ARG A 20 -7.99 -0.92 -10.08
C ARG A 20 -7.93 -2.42 -9.85
N THR A 21 -6.72 -2.96 -9.90
CA THR A 21 -6.41 -4.22 -9.23
C THR A 21 -5.91 -3.87 -7.84
N VAL A 22 -6.61 -4.34 -6.81
CA VAL A 22 -6.23 -4.10 -5.41
C VAL A 22 -5.54 -5.34 -4.88
N VAL A 23 -4.36 -5.15 -4.32
CA VAL A 23 -3.52 -6.21 -3.76
C VAL A 23 -3.50 -6.05 -2.25
N PHE A 24 -4.16 -6.96 -1.54
CA PHE A 24 -4.24 -6.92 -0.08
C PHE A 24 -3.09 -7.72 0.52
N MET A 25 -2.08 -7.01 1.03
CA MET A 25 -0.87 -7.60 1.61
C MET A 25 -1.10 -8.00 3.07
N ASN A 26 -0.52 -9.13 3.48
CA ASN A 26 -0.57 -9.56 4.88
C ASN A 26 0.41 -8.78 5.76
N GLY A 27 0.10 -8.70 7.05
CA GLY A 27 0.89 -8.03 8.08
C GLY A 27 0.46 -6.60 8.32
N CYS A 28 0.26 -6.23 9.58
CA CYS A 28 0.07 -4.86 10.03
C CYS A 28 0.64 -4.69 11.44
N ASN A 29 1.38 -3.61 11.70
CA ASN A 29 1.93 -3.32 13.03
C ASN A 29 0.94 -2.61 13.95
N LEU A 30 -0.20 -2.18 13.40
CA LEU A 30 -1.28 -1.57 14.15
C LEU A 30 -2.35 -2.61 14.52
N ARG A 31 -3.06 -2.33 15.61
CA ARG A 31 -4.23 -3.05 16.13
C ARG A 31 -5.38 -2.07 16.29
N CYS A 32 -5.75 -1.42 15.18
CA CYS A 32 -6.80 -0.41 15.17
C CYS A 32 -8.12 -1.00 15.66
N LYS A 33 -8.80 -0.31 16.59
CA LYS A 33 -10.07 -0.78 17.18
C LYS A 33 -11.20 -1.02 16.17
N TYR A 34 -11.15 -0.36 15.01
CA TYR A 34 -12.13 -0.46 13.94
C TYR A 34 -11.64 -1.29 12.74
N TYR A 35 -10.52 -1.99 12.86
CA TYR A 35 -9.89 -2.65 11.72
C TYR A 35 -10.80 -3.72 11.09
N HIS A 36 -11.08 -3.59 9.79
CA HIS A 36 -12.04 -4.44 9.10
C HIS A 36 -11.51 -5.84 8.74
N ASN A 37 -10.18 -6.01 8.65
CA ASN A 37 -9.54 -7.21 8.10
C ASN A 37 -8.56 -7.89 9.10
N PRO A 38 -8.99 -8.21 10.34
CA PRO A 38 -8.11 -8.70 11.42
C PRO A 38 -7.28 -9.95 11.05
N GLU A 39 -7.74 -10.75 10.10
CA GLU A 39 -7.01 -11.90 9.54
C GLU A 39 -5.68 -11.50 8.87
N MET A 40 -5.53 -10.25 8.44
CA MET A 40 -4.32 -9.72 7.81
C MET A 40 -3.31 -9.11 8.81
N TRP A 41 -3.55 -9.18 10.13
CA TRP A 41 -2.62 -8.57 11.12
C TRP A 41 -1.22 -9.17 11.12
N CYS A 42 -1.11 -10.47 10.87
CA CYS A 42 0.16 -11.17 10.85
C CYS A 42 0.60 -11.42 9.42
N VAL A 43 1.91 -11.29 9.16
CA VAL A 43 2.50 -11.81 7.94
C VAL A 43 2.32 -13.33 7.96
N GLN A 44 1.71 -13.87 6.91
CA GLN A 44 1.52 -15.30 6.72
C GLN A 44 2.72 -15.86 5.94
N GLU A 45 2.61 -17.10 5.46
CA GLU A 45 3.59 -17.63 4.53
C GLU A 45 3.73 -16.72 3.29
N ASN A 46 4.97 -16.62 2.80
CA ASN A 46 5.20 -16.01 1.51
C ASN A 46 4.63 -16.95 0.45
N ASN A 47 3.65 -16.45 -0.31
CA ASN A 47 2.82 -17.27 -1.18
C ASN A 47 2.84 -16.82 -2.65
N ILE A 48 3.64 -15.81 -2.98
CA ILE A 48 3.72 -15.28 -4.33
C ILE A 48 5.06 -14.61 -4.61
N THR A 49 5.63 -14.91 -5.77
CA THR A 49 6.84 -14.26 -6.26
C THR A 49 6.52 -12.90 -6.88
N VAL A 50 7.54 -12.04 -6.99
CA VAL A 50 7.44 -10.75 -7.69
C VAL A 50 6.89 -10.92 -9.12
N ASP A 51 7.44 -11.87 -9.88
CA ASP A 51 7.09 -12.05 -11.29
C ASP A 51 5.65 -12.59 -11.46
N GLU A 52 5.21 -13.49 -10.58
CA GLU A 52 3.83 -13.98 -10.59
C GLU A 52 2.82 -12.88 -10.31
N LEU A 53 3.10 -12.02 -9.32
CA LEU A 53 2.21 -10.90 -8.99
C LEU A 53 2.15 -9.90 -10.14
N VAL A 54 3.30 -9.51 -10.70
CA VAL A 54 3.37 -8.61 -11.86
C VAL A 54 2.56 -9.18 -13.02
N LYS A 55 2.74 -10.47 -13.35
CA LYS A 55 1.98 -11.15 -14.41
C LYS A 55 0.47 -11.08 -14.18
N LYS A 56 0.01 -11.31 -12.94
CA LYS A 56 -1.41 -11.20 -12.58
C LYS A 56 -1.95 -9.78 -12.77
N ILE A 57 -1.21 -8.76 -12.35
CA ILE A 57 -1.62 -7.34 -12.48
C ILE A 57 -1.65 -6.90 -13.94
N VAL A 58 -0.62 -7.23 -14.71
CA VAL A 58 -0.48 -6.83 -16.13
C VAL A 58 -1.60 -7.42 -16.99
N ARG A 59 -2.15 -8.59 -16.64
CA ARG A 59 -3.32 -9.16 -17.32
C ARG A 59 -4.54 -8.22 -17.30
N ASN A 60 -4.66 -7.36 -16.29
CA ASN A 60 -5.77 -6.40 -16.15
C ASN A 60 -5.49 -5.03 -16.80
N LYS A 61 -4.29 -4.83 -17.38
CA LYS A 61 -3.85 -3.59 -18.04
C LYS A 61 -4.85 -3.02 -19.07
N PRO A 62 -5.56 -3.82 -19.88
CA PRO A 62 -6.57 -3.28 -20.81
C PRO A 62 -7.67 -2.45 -20.12
N TYR A 63 -8.01 -2.76 -18.86
CA TYR A 63 -9.06 -2.07 -18.12
C TYR A 63 -8.59 -0.75 -17.49
N PHE A 64 -7.29 -0.57 -17.28
CA PHE A 64 -6.75 0.63 -16.62
C PHE A 64 -6.81 1.87 -17.52
N LYS A 65 -6.67 1.70 -18.84
CA LYS A 65 -6.47 2.79 -19.81
C LYS A 65 -7.66 3.76 -19.93
N ARG A 66 -8.89 3.31 -19.65
CA ARG A 66 -10.09 4.13 -19.91
C ARG A 66 -10.37 5.17 -18.82
N ASN A 67 -9.96 4.92 -17.58
CA ASN A 67 -10.40 5.71 -16.41
C ASN A 67 -9.25 6.13 -15.49
N ASN A 68 -8.01 6.23 -16.00
CA ASN A 68 -6.84 6.52 -15.16
C ASN A 68 -6.63 5.49 -14.03
N GLY A 69 -6.96 4.23 -14.33
CA GLY A 69 -6.88 3.10 -13.40
C GLY A 69 -5.46 2.57 -13.20
N GLY A 70 -5.32 1.47 -12.47
CA GLY A 70 -4.01 0.90 -12.20
C GLY A 70 -4.00 -0.17 -11.12
N VAL A 71 -2.97 -0.18 -10.28
CA VAL A 71 -2.88 -1.08 -9.12
C VAL A 71 -2.89 -0.27 -7.82
N THR A 72 -3.57 -0.78 -6.79
CA THR A 72 -3.42 -0.30 -5.41
C THR A 72 -2.87 -1.41 -4.55
N PHE A 73 -1.80 -1.12 -3.81
CA PHE A 73 -1.32 -1.99 -2.74
C PHE A 73 -1.95 -1.53 -1.43
N SER A 74 -2.72 -2.40 -0.79
CA SER A 74 -3.47 -2.17 0.46
C SER A 74 -3.39 -3.44 1.33
N GLY A 75 -4.38 -3.71 2.18
CA GLY A 75 -4.46 -4.89 3.05
C GLY A 75 -4.22 -4.53 4.50
N GLY A 76 -3.23 -5.17 5.10
CA GLY A 76 -2.67 -4.74 6.37
C GLY A 76 -1.90 -3.44 6.22
N GLU A 77 -0.58 -3.55 6.10
CA GLU A 77 0.31 -2.42 5.89
C GLU A 77 1.35 -2.80 4.83
N PRO A 78 1.15 -2.37 3.56
CA PRO A 78 2.07 -2.66 2.45
C PRO A 78 3.53 -2.30 2.76
N LEU A 79 3.75 -1.26 3.57
CA LEU A 79 5.09 -0.80 3.93
C LEU A 79 5.85 -1.76 4.87
N LEU A 80 5.20 -2.83 5.38
CA LEU A 80 5.89 -3.90 6.10
C LEU A 80 6.61 -4.89 5.19
N GLN A 81 6.23 -4.93 3.92
CA GLN A 81 6.86 -5.77 2.90
C GLN A 81 7.56 -4.91 1.84
N ILE A 82 8.17 -3.80 2.27
CA ILE A 82 8.64 -2.73 1.39
C ILE A 82 9.65 -3.17 0.32
N ASP A 83 10.53 -4.12 0.63
CA ASP A 83 11.50 -4.63 -0.35
C ASP A 83 10.82 -5.41 -1.48
N PHE A 84 9.79 -6.20 -1.15
CA PHE A 84 8.96 -6.88 -2.13
C PHE A 84 8.14 -5.87 -2.93
N LEU A 85 7.50 -4.93 -2.25
CA LEU A 85 6.69 -3.87 -2.85
C LEU A 85 7.48 -3.04 -3.86
N ILE A 86 8.70 -2.58 -3.51
CA ILE A 86 9.58 -1.81 -4.40
C ILE A 86 9.88 -2.59 -5.68
N LYS A 87 10.23 -3.88 -5.58
CA LYS A 87 10.56 -4.70 -6.75
C LYS A 87 9.36 -4.90 -7.68
N VAL A 88 8.17 -5.08 -7.12
CA VAL A 88 6.93 -5.15 -7.90
C VAL A 88 6.65 -3.81 -8.57
N CYS A 89 6.73 -2.71 -7.83
CA CYS A 89 6.46 -1.37 -8.36
C CYS A 89 7.39 -1.02 -9.52
N LYS A 90 8.69 -1.33 -9.40
CA LYS A 90 9.68 -1.12 -10.46
C LYS A 90 9.28 -1.82 -11.77
N LYS A 91 8.90 -3.10 -11.70
CA LYS A 91 8.45 -3.87 -12.89
C LYS A 91 7.12 -3.35 -13.46
N LEU A 92 6.19 -2.93 -12.60
CA LEU A 92 4.92 -2.35 -13.07
C LEU A 92 5.11 -0.97 -13.73
N LYS A 93 6.15 -0.23 -13.35
CA LYS A 93 6.53 1.01 -14.04
C LYS A 93 7.09 0.78 -15.43
N GLU A 94 7.86 -0.28 -15.66
CA GLU A 94 8.27 -0.70 -17.01
C GLU A 94 7.05 -1.00 -17.90
N GLU A 95 5.94 -1.40 -17.28
CA GLU A 95 4.66 -1.63 -17.94
C GLU A 95 3.78 -0.38 -18.09
N ASN A 96 4.23 0.81 -17.67
CA ASN A 96 3.44 2.05 -17.68
C ASN A 96 2.09 1.91 -16.93
N ILE A 97 2.08 1.19 -15.81
CA ILE A 97 0.90 1.04 -14.95
C ILE A 97 0.97 2.10 -13.84
N HIS A 98 -0.15 2.79 -13.59
CA HIS A 98 -0.28 3.71 -12.47
C HIS A 98 -0.33 2.93 -11.14
N ILE A 99 0.44 3.38 -10.15
CA ILE A 99 0.61 2.70 -8.87
C ILE A 99 0.14 3.60 -7.73
N ALA A 100 -0.81 3.10 -6.94
CA ALA A 100 -1.20 3.70 -5.68
C ALA A 100 -0.77 2.81 -4.51
N VAL A 101 -0.41 3.42 -3.38
CA VAL A 101 -0.15 2.72 -2.12
C VAL A 101 -1.11 3.27 -1.06
N ASP A 102 -1.89 2.37 -0.48
CA ASP A 102 -2.87 2.63 0.58
C ASP A 102 -2.28 2.20 1.91
N THR A 103 -2.00 3.16 2.78
CA THR A 103 -1.10 2.96 3.92
C THR A 103 -1.43 3.87 5.10
N SER A 104 -1.11 3.39 6.30
CA SER A 104 -1.11 4.20 7.53
C SER A 104 0.23 4.90 7.78
N GLY A 105 1.20 4.72 6.90
CA GLY A 105 2.57 5.18 7.05
C GLY A 105 3.39 4.39 8.08
N ASN A 106 2.85 3.32 8.68
CA ASN A 106 3.49 2.58 9.77
C ASN A 106 4.44 1.46 9.27
N GLY A 107 5.43 1.85 8.48
CA GLY A 107 6.31 0.92 7.73
C GLY A 107 7.72 0.70 8.27
N LEU A 108 8.56 0.02 7.48
CA LEU A 108 9.95 -0.33 7.81
C LEU A 108 11.03 0.60 7.20
N GLY A 109 10.65 1.78 6.68
CA GLY A 109 11.59 2.71 6.02
C GLY A 109 11.77 2.47 4.52
N LYS A 110 12.91 2.88 3.94
CA LYS A 110 13.18 2.82 2.47
C LYS A 110 12.19 3.61 1.58
N TYR A 111 11.45 4.55 2.17
CA TYR A 111 10.40 5.30 1.47
C TYR A 111 10.94 6.10 0.27
N ASP A 112 12.15 6.67 0.38
CA ASP A 112 12.78 7.43 -0.70
C ASP A 112 12.97 6.60 -1.98
N GLU A 113 13.21 5.29 -1.85
CA GLU A 113 13.30 4.38 -2.99
C GLU A 113 11.91 4.02 -3.52
N LEU A 114 10.94 3.74 -2.63
CA LEU A 114 9.56 3.46 -3.00
C LEU A 114 8.94 4.61 -3.81
N PHE A 115 9.14 5.84 -3.36
CA PHE A 115 8.57 7.05 -3.95
C PHE A 115 9.02 7.29 -5.41
N LYS A 116 10.12 6.70 -5.87
CA LYS A 116 10.51 6.76 -7.29
C LYS A 116 9.52 6.05 -8.22
N TYR A 117 8.70 5.15 -7.68
CA TYR A 117 7.83 4.27 -8.45
C TYR A 117 6.35 4.41 -8.10
N VAL A 118 5.97 5.28 -7.17
CA VAL A 118 4.56 5.42 -6.73
C VAL A 118 3.98 6.72 -7.28
N ASP A 119 2.76 6.66 -7.81
CA ASP A 119 2.07 7.82 -8.41
C ASP A 119 1.09 8.50 -7.44
N LEU A 120 0.59 7.76 -6.46
CA LEU A 120 -0.42 8.24 -5.51
C LEU A 120 -0.23 7.55 -4.17
N ILE A 121 -0.28 8.32 -3.09
CA ILE A 121 -0.43 7.78 -1.74
C ILE A 121 -1.86 8.02 -1.27
N LEU A 122 -2.53 6.94 -0.87
CA LEU A 122 -3.74 7.01 -0.07
C LEU A 122 -3.30 6.88 1.39
N LEU A 123 -3.33 7.99 2.13
CA LEU A 123 -2.77 8.07 3.47
C LEU A 123 -3.87 8.14 4.52
N ASP A 124 -3.90 7.12 5.37
CA ASP A 124 -4.77 7.05 6.54
C ASP A 124 -4.18 7.84 7.72
N ILE A 125 -4.82 8.97 8.08
CA ILE A 125 -4.49 9.71 9.29
C ILE A 125 -5.39 9.23 10.43
N LYS A 126 -4.90 8.26 11.20
CA LYS A 126 -5.72 7.59 12.21
C LYS A 126 -5.97 8.44 13.46
N HIS A 127 -5.00 9.26 13.85
CA HIS A 127 -5.14 10.28 14.86
C HIS A 127 -3.96 11.25 14.82
N VAL A 128 -4.14 12.51 15.23
CA VAL A 128 -3.06 13.52 15.28
C VAL A 128 -2.37 13.60 16.63
N ASN A 129 -3.09 13.33 17.72
CA ASN A 129 -2.53 13.22 19.07
C ASN A 129 -1.88 11.84 19.28
N LYS A 130 -0.67 11.82 19.86
CA LYS A 130 0.13 10.61 20.11
C LYS A 130 -0.52 9.62 21.09
N GLU A 131 -1.11 10.11 22.17
CA GLU A 131 -1.76 9.27 23.18
C GLU A 131 -2.99 8.60 22.58
N ASP A 132 -3.84 9.37 21.92
CA ASP A 132 -5.04 8.86 21.26
C ASP A 132 -4.71 7.94 20.08
N PHE A 133 -3.66 8.23 19.32
CA PHE A 133 -3.15 7.33 18.28
C PHE A 133 -2.78 5.97 18.88
N ARG A 134 -2.05 5.97 20.00
CA ARG A 134 -1.69 4.74 20.72
C ARG A 134 -2.93 4.04 21.27
N ASN A 135 -3.88 4.78 21.83
CA ASN A 135 -5.13 4.22 22.37
C ASN A 135 -6.02 3.63 21.27
N LEU A 136 -6.00 4.19 20.07
CA LEU A 136 -6.80 3.76 18.92
C LEU A 136 -6.17 2.59 18.17
N THR A 137 -4.86 2.63 17.98
CA THR A 137 -4.12 1.75 17.07
C THR A 137 -3.16 0.80 17.76
N GLY A 138 -2.83 1.01 19.03
CA GLY A 138 -1.77 0.31 19.74
C GLY A 138 -0.34 0.63 19.25
N GLY A 139 -0.19 1.45 18.21
CA GLY A 139 1.09 1.73 17.56
C GLY A 139 1.79 3.00 18.05
N ASN A 140 2.98 3.24 17.48
CA ASN A 140 3.72 4.48 17.67
C ASN A 140 3.53 5.42 16.47
N ILE A 141 2.95 6.60 16.71
CA ILE A 141 2.70 7.62 15.70
C ILE A 141 3.98 8.14 15.04
N ASP A 142 5.12 8.11 15.76
CA ASP A 142 6.39 8.67 15.26
C ASP A 142 6.85 7.97 13.97
N VAL A 143 6.49 6.69 13.77
CA VAL A 143 6.79 5.94 12.56
C VAL A 143 6.01 6.50 11.36
N SER A 144 4.71 6.78 11.55
CA SER A 144 3.87 7.39 10.52
C SER A 144 4.28 8.83 10.24
N ILE A 145 4.68 9.59 11.27
CA ILE A 145 5.22 10.95 11.09
C ILE A 145 6.50 10.92 10.24
N ASN A 146 7.44 10.00 10.51
CA ASN A 146 8.63 9.86 9.69
C ASN A 146 8.31 9.52 8.23
N PHE A 147 7.29 8.69 7.96
CA PHE A 147 6.80 8.47 6.59
C PHE A 147 6.28 9.75 5.95
N ILE A 148 5.44 10.50 6.67
CA ILE A 148 4.85 11.78 6.21
C ILE A 148 5.93 12.82 5.95
N ASP A 149 6.93 12.95 6.82
CA ASP A 149 8.05 13.88 6.67
C ASP A 149 8.87 13.60 5.41
N LYS A 150 9.03 12.31 5.04
CA LYS A 150 9.66 11.95 3.78
C LYS A 150 8.75 12.21 2.58
N LEU A 151 7.46 11.89 2.71
CA LEU A 151 6.47 12.10 1.65
C LEU A 151 6.34 13.59 1.30
N ASN A 152 6.35 14.48 2.30
CA ASN A 152 6.30 15.93 2.14
C ASN A 152 7.49 16.52 1.36
N LYS A 153 8.58 15.77 1.19
CA LYS A 153 9.74 16.17 0.36
C LYS A 153 9.56 15.79 -1.11
N THR A 154 8.44 15.18 -1.46
CA THR A 154 8.10 14.76 -2.82
C THR A 154 6.95 15.60 -3.38
N SER A 155 6.68 15.45 -4.67
CA SER A 155 5.49 16.01 -5.32
C SER A 155 4.43 14.94 -5.60
N ILE A 156 4.50 13.79 -4.92
CA ILE A 156 3.54 12.70 -5.10
C ILE A 156 2.18 13.17 -4.57
N PRO A 157 1.10 13.11 -5.38
CA PRO A 157 -0.25 13.37 -4.91
C PRO A 157 -0.61 12.49 -3.70
N VAL A 158 -1.32 13.09 -2.74
CA VAL A 158 -1.79 12.40 -1.53
C VAL A 158 -3.29 12.60 -1.40
N TRP A 159 -4.01 11.50 -1.18
CA TRP A 159 -5.39 11.54 -0.72
C TRP A 159 -5.43 11.15 0.76
N ILE A 160 -5.96 12.04 1.60
CA ILE A 160 -6.14 11.75 3.01
C ILE A 160 -7.41 10.90 3.18
N ARG A 161 -7.28 9.81 3.94
CA ARG A 161 -8.37 8.92 4.34
C ARG A 161 -8.56 8.98 5.86
N GLN A 162 -9.80 8.76 6.31
CA GLN A 162 -10.21 8.69 7.72
C GLN A 162 -10.94 7.38 7.98
#